data_AF-A0A963LE26-F1
#
_entry.id   AF-A0A963LE26-F1
#
_cell.length_a   1.000
_cell.length_b   1.000
_cell.length_c   1.000
_cell.angle_alpha   90.00
_cell.angle_beta   90.00
_cell.angle_gamma   90.00
#
_symmetry.space_group_name_H-M   'P 1'
#
loop_
_entity.id
_entity.type
_entity.pdbx_description
1 polymer ?
#
loop_
_entity_poly.entity_id
_entity_poly.type
_entity_poly.pdbx_seq_one_letter_code
_entity_poly.pdbx_strand_id
1 'polypeptide(L)'
;VPADSAAERERLLLMARKLYRFSGLLMVVALVLGTVLWLGFGIGLGRGNGWMHVKLALVVAVGYYHYQCGRLLHDFEQFSNRRSERWLRVFNEAAVLLFTAIVVLVVVKPF
;
A
#
# COMPACT_ATOMS: atom_id res chain seq x y z
N VAL A 1 -6.54 -29.36 15.21
CA VAL A 1 -5.96 -28.65 14.05
C VAL A 1 -4.99 -29.61 13.39
N PRO A 2 -5.25 -30.08 12.14
CA PRO A 2 -4.40 -31.09 11.49
C PRO A 2 -2.97 -30.54 11.32
N ALA A 3 -1.96 -31.39 11.48
CA ALA A 3 -0.54 -30.99 11.45
C ALA A 3 -0.15 -30.21 10.18
N ASP A 4 -0.77 -30.51 9.03
CA ASP A 4 -0.58 -29.79 7.77
C ASP A 4 -0.90 -28.29 7.87
N SER A 5 -1.92 -27.92 8.64
CA SER A 5 -2.36 -26.53 8.73
C SER A 5 -1.39 -25.62 9.52
N ALA A 6 -0.56 -26.20 10.39
CA ALA A 6 0.48 -25.45 11.09
C ALA A 6 1.66 -25.13 10.15
N ALA A 7 2.14 -26.15 9.41
CA ALA A 7 3.21 -26.00 8.43
C ALA A 7 2.79 -25.06 7.28
N GLU A 8 1.54 -25.17 6.80
CA GLU A 8 1.01 -24.27 5.78
C GLU A 8 0.95 -22.82 6.26
N ARG A 9 0.50 -22.60 7.50
CA ARG A 9 0.44 -21.26 8.10
C ARG A 9 1.82 -20.62 8.24
N GLU A 10 2.82 -21.36 8.69
CA GLU A 10 4.20 -20.87 8.76
C GLU A 10 4.73 -20.48 7.37
N ARG A 11 4.43 -21.30 6.35
CA ARG A 11 4.81 -21.00 4.97
C ARG A 11 4.14 -19.71 4.48
N LEU A 12 2.86 -19.51 4.76
CA LEU A 12 2.13 -18.29 4.40
C LEU A 12 2.70 -17.06 5.11
N LEU A 13 3.04 -17.16 6.39
CA LEU A 13 3.68 -16.07 7.14
C LEU A 13 5.07 -15.72 6.58
N LEU A 14 5.87 -16.74 6.23
CA LEU A 14 7.17 -16.53 5.58
C LEU A 14 7.02 -15.83 4.23
N MET A 15 6.04 -16.23 3.42
CA MET A 15 5.74 -15.58 2.15
C MET A 15 5.27 -14.13 2.36
N ALA A 16 4.38 -13.90 3.31
CA ALA A 16 3.87 -12.57 3.63
C ALA A 16 4.98 -11.62 4.10
N ARG A 17 5.92 -12.10 4.93
CA ARG A 17 7.08 -11.33 5.37
C ARG A 17 8.02 -10.98 4.22
N LYS A 18 8.29 -11.92 3.31
CA LYS A 18 9.08 -11.66 2.10
C LYS A 18 8.40 -10.63 1.21
N LEU A 19 7.10 -10.78 0.99
CA LEU A 19 6.30 -9.87 0.17
C LEU A 19 6.28 -8.46 0.77
N TYR A 20 6.09 -8.34 2.10
CA TYR A 20 6.10 -7.06 2.79
C TYR A 20 7.43 -6.32 2.63
N ARG A 21 8.57 -7.02 2.82
CA ARG A 21 9.90 -6.44 2.61
C ARG A 21 10.15 -6.02 1.16
N PHE A 22 9.74 -6.86 0.21
CA PHE A 22 9.88 -6.56 -1.21
C PHE A 22 9.04 -5.35 -1.63
N SER A 23 7.76 -5.32 -1.22
CA SER A 23 6.86 -4.19 -1.47
C SER A 23 7.36 -2.90 -0.82
N GLY A 24 7.89 -2.97 0.41
CA GLY A 24 8.47 -1.82 1.10
C GLY A 24 9.70 -1.26 0.37
N LEU A 25 10.57 -2.12 -0.18
CA LEU A 25 11.69 -1.68 -1.00
C LEU A 25 11.22 -0.96 -2.26
N LEU A 26 10.26 -1.53 -2.97
CA LEU A 26 9.66 -0.90 -4.16
C LEU A 26 8.97 0.44 -3.82
N MET A 27 8.31 0.52 -2.67
CA MET A 27 7.70 1.77 -2.18
C MET A 27 8.76 2.87 -2.00
N VAL A 28 9.90 2.55 -1.38
CA VAL A 28 10.99 3.52 -1.20
C VAL A 28 11.53 3.99 -2.56
N VAL A 29 11.78 3.06 -3.49
CA VAL A 29 12.23 3.41 -4.85
C VAL A 29 11.19 4.31 -5.55
N ALA A 30 9.91 3.97 -5.47
CA ALA A 30 8.83 4.75 -6.08
C ALA A 30 8.73 6.16 -5.47
N LEU A 31 8.87 6.29 -4.15
CA LEU A 31 8.87 7.59 -3.47
C LEU A 31 10.08 8.43 -3.88
N VAL A 32 11.28 7.85 -3.90
CA VAL A 32 12.50 8.58 -4.31
C VAL A 32 12.36 9.06 -5.76
N LEU A 33 12.01 8.18 -6.69
CA LEU A 33 11.83 8.55 -8.09
C LEU A 33 10.72 9.59 -8.27
N GLY A 34 9.57 9.41 -7.61
CA GLY A 34 8.46 10.36 -7.66
C GLY A 34 8.84 11.74 -7.13
N THR A 35 9.62 11.79 -6.05
CA THR A 35 10.09 13.04 -5.43
C THR A 35 11.14 13.73 -6.30
N VAL A 36 12.04 12.96 -6.92
CA VAL A 36 13.02 13.48 -7.89
C VAL A 36 12.32 14.07 -9.11
N LEU A 37 11.30 13.40 -9.66
CA LEU A 37 10.50 13.94 -10.77
C LEU A 37 9.78 15.23 -10.38
N TRP A 38 9.24 15.29 -9.17
CA TRP A 38 8.52 16.46 -8.69
C TRP A 38 9.45 17.65 -8.44
N LEU A 39 10.46 17.50 -7.58
CA LEU A 39 11.33 18.60 -7.14
C LEU A 39 12.51 18.86 -8.07
N GLY A 40 13.07 17.81 -8.68
CA GLY A 40 14.24 17.91 -9.56
C GLY A 40 13.88 18.38 -10.97
N PHE A 41 12.77 17.88 -11.53
CA PHE A 41 12.33 18.23 -12.89
C PHE A 41 11.17 19.24 -12.92
N GLY A 42 10.65 19.67 -11.77
CA GLY A 42 9.61 20.68 -11.69
C GLY A 42 8.21 20.21 -12.12
N ILE A 43 8.01 18.90 -12.28
CA ILE A 43 6.74 18.34 -12.77
C ILE A 43 5.65 18.55 -11.72
N GLY A 44 4.74 19.50 -11.98
CA GLY A 44 3.64 19.82 -11.06
C GLY A 44 3.84 21.07 -10.19
N LEU A 45 4.86 21.89 -10.45
CA LEU A 45 5.09 23.18 -9.75
C LEU A 45 4.45 24.41 -10.46
N GLY A 46 3.84 24.24 -11.63
CA GLY A 46 3.17 25.33 -12.36
C GLY A 46 1.86 25.80 -11.71
N ARG A 47 1.44 27.05 -12.01
CA ARG A 47 0.14 27.61 -11.62
C ARG A 47 -1.00 26.74 -12.19
N GLY A 48 -1.87 26.23 -11.31
CA GLY A 48 -3.01 25.37 -11.68
C GLY A 48 -2.92 23.90 -11.24
N ASN A 49 -1.83 23.45 -10.61
CA ASN A 49 -1.60 22.02 -10.24
C ASN A 49 -2.44 21.49 -9.06
N GLY A 50 -3.76 21.63 -9.10
CA GLY A 50 -4.65 21.03 -8.11
C GLY A 50 -4.50 19.50 -8.04
N TRP A 51 -4.33 18.84 -9.20
CA TRP A 51 -4.13 17.39 -9.25
C TRP A 51 -2.89 16.90 -8.48
N MET A 52 -1.84 17.73 -8.37
CA MET A 52 -0.61 17.34 -7.69
C MET A 52 -0.80 17.21 -6.17
N HIS A 53 -1.59 18.11 -5.57
CA HIS A 53 -1.94 18.00 -4.15
C HIS A 53 -2.75 16.74 -3.85
N VAL A 54 -3.73 16.42 -4.71
CA VAL A 54 -4.52 15.19 -4.57
C VAL A 54 -3.64 13.95 -4.74
N LYS A 55 -2.71 13.97 -5.70
CA LYS A 55 -1.76 12.87 -5.91
C LYS A 55 -0.89 12.65 -4.67
N LEU A 56 -0.36 13.71 -4.06
CA LEU A 56 0.43 13.61 -2.84
C LEU A 56 -0.40 13.05 -1.68
N ALA A 57 -1.65 13.47 -1.52
CA ALA A 57 -2.55 12.90 -0.52
C ALA A 57 -2.77 11.39 -0.73
N LEU A 58 -2.93 10.94 -1.99
CA LEU A 58 -3.05 9.52 -2.31
C LEU A 58 -1.76 8.75 -2.04
N VAL A 59 -0.58 9.33 -2.31
CA VAL A 59 0.72 8.71 -1.96
C VAL A 59 0.83 8.48 -0.45
N VAL A 60 0.42 9.46 0.36
CA VAL A 60 0.36 9.32 1.82
C VAL A 60 -0.64 8.24 2.23
N ALA A 61 -1.81 8.18 1.60
CA ALA A 61 -2.81 7.17 1.88
C ALA A 61 -2.30 5.74 1.56
N VAL A 62 -1.58 5.55 0.45
CA VAL A 62 -0.93 4.27 0.11
C VAL A 62 0.15 3.90 1.13
N GLY A 63 0.97 4.88 1.56
CA GLY A 63 1.98 4.66 2.60
C GLY A 63 1.34 4.22 3.92
N TYR A 64 0.24 4.87 4.32
CA TYR A 64 -0.54 4.48 5.50
C TYR A 64 -1.12 3.07 5.35
N TYR A 65 -1.67 2.73 4.18
CA TYR A 65 -2.16 1.38 3.90
C TYR A 65 -1.06 0.33 4.05
N HIS A 66 0.13 0.59 3.49
CA HIS A 66 1.28 -0.31 3.61
C HIS A 66 1.72 -0.48 5.07
N TYR A 67 1.72 0.59 5.87
CA TYR A 67 1.98 0.48 7.31
C TYR A 67 0.96 -0.42 8.04
N GLN A 68 -0.32 -0.27 7.71
CA GLN A 68 -1.38 -1.11 8.27
C GLN A 68 -1.23 -2.59 7.88
N CYS A 69 -0.76 -2.90 6.67
CA CYS A 69 -0.40 -4.26 6.28
C CYS A 69 0.71 -4.85 7.16
N GLY A 70 1.71 -4.04 7.53
CA GLY A 70 2.79 -4.46 8.44
C GLY A 70 2.27 -4.79 9.84
N ARG A 71 1.39 -3.93 10.40
CA ARG A 71 0.69 -4.21 11.67
C ARG A 71 -0.10 -5.51 11.61
N LEU A 72 -0.86 -5.71 10.54
CA LEU A 72 -1.68 -6.91 10.39
C LEU A 72 -0.82 -8.17 10.28
N LEU A 73 0.29 -8.12 9.54
CA LEU A 73 1.27 -9.21 9.49
C LEU A 73 1.83 -9.54 10.88
N HIS A 74 2.21 -8.53 11.65
CA HIS A 74 2.68 -8.71 13.02
C HIS A 74 1.61 -9.35 13.93
N ASP A 75 0.36 -8.92 13.84
CA ASP A 75 -0.76 -9.51 14.59
C ASP A 75 -1.01 -10.98 14.20
N PHE A 76 -0.84 -11.32 12.91
CA PHE A 76 -0.89 -12.70 12.44
C PHE A 76 0.28 -13.54 12.98
N GLU A 77 1.49 -13.00 13.04
CA GLU A 77 2.65 -13.69 13.62
C GLU A 77 2.47 -13.99 15.11
N GLN A 78 1.83 -13.08 15.85
CA GLN A 78 1.56 -13.22 17.28
C GLN A 78 0.32 -14.06 17.62
N PHE A 79 -0.36 -14.63 16.63
CA PHE A 79 -1.65 -15.32 16.81
C PHE A 79 -2.72 -14.45 17.50
N SER A 80 -2.56 -13.12 17.46
CA SER A 80 -3.41 -12.16 18.16
C SER A 80 -4.43 -11.50 17.22
N ASN A 81 -4.56 -11.98 15.98
CA ASN A 81 -5.48 -11.40 15.02
C ASN A 81 -6.94 -11.56 15.48
N ARG A 82 -7.55 -10.43 15.85
CA ARG A 82 -8.97 -10.33 16.26
C ARG A 82 -9.88 -9.85 15.12
N ARG A 83 -9.36 -9.70 13.89
CA ARG A 83 -10.13 -9.19 12.75
C ARG A 83 -10.94 -10.31 12.11
N SER A 84 -12.20 -10.03 11.81
CA SER A 84 -13.06 -10.96 11.10
C SER A 84 -12.64 -11.10 9.63
N GLU A 85 -12.99 -12.23 9.03
CA GLU A 85 -12.75 -12.48 7.61
C GLU A 85 -13.38 -11.38 6.72
N ARG A 86 -14.58 -10.91 7.07
CA ARG A 86 -15.26 -9.81 6.36
C ARG A 86 -14.42 -8.53 6.41
N TRP A 87 -13.81 -8.21 7.55
CA TRP A 87 -12.94 -7.05 7.67
C TRP A 87 -11.71 -7.16 6.76
N LEU A 88 -11.11 -8.36 6.65
CA LEU A 88 -9.97 -8.60 5.77
C LEU A 88 -10.33 -8.46 4.28
N ARG A 89 -11.52 -8.92 3.87
CA ARG A 89 -12.00 -8.73 2.49
C ARG A 89 -12.22 -7.26 2.17
N VAL A 90 -12.90 -6.52 3.06
CA VAL A 90 -13.11 -5.06 2.91
C VAL A 90 -11.79 -4.31 2.88
N PHE A 91 -10.81 -4.70 3.71
CA PHE A 91 -9.48 -4.10 3.70
C PHE A 91 -8.74 -4.34 2.38
N ASN A 92 -8.92 -5.51 1.76
CA ASN A 92 -8.39 -5.80 0.43
C ASN A 92 -9.10 -4.98 -0.66
N GLU A 93 -10.43 -4.87 -0.61
CA GLU A 93 -11.21 -4.03 -1.52
C GLU A 93 -10.84 -2.55 -1.44
N ALA A 94 -10.54 -2.06 -0.23
CA ALA A 94 -10.07 -0.68 -0.03
C ALA A 94 -8.78 -0.39 -0.81
N ALA A 95 -7.86 -1.37 -0.90
CA ALA A 95 -6.66 -1.23 -1.74
C ALA A 95 -7.04 -1.09 -3.22
N VAL A 96 -7.95 -1.93 -3.71
CA VAL A 96 -8.41 -1.90 -5.11
C VAL A 96 -9.03 -0.54 -5.45
N LEU A 97 -9.91 -0.03 -4.57
CA LEU A 97 -10.52 1.29 -4.72
C LEU A 97 -9.47 2.41 -4.72
N LEU A 98 -8.49 2.33 -3.83
CA LEU A 98 -7.40 3.31 -3.75
C LEU A 98 -6.58 3.35 -5.04
N PHE A 99 -6.14 2.20 -5.55
CA PHE A 99 -5.38 2.13 -6.81
C PHE A 99 -6.22 2.58 -8.01
N THR A 100 -7.51 2.26 -8.03
CA THR A 100 -8.44 2.71 -9.08
C THR A 100 -8.55 4.23 -9.08
N ALA A 101 -8.72 4.85 -7.91
CA ALA A 101 -8.76 6.30 -7.77
C ALA A 101 -7.44 6.97 -8.23
N ILE A 102 -6.29 6.36 -7.93
CA ILE A 102 -4.98 6.85 -8.41
C ILE A 102 -4.90 6.82 -9.94
N VAL A 103 -5.30 5.71 -10.57
CA VAL A 103 -5.28 5.59 -12.04
C VAL A 103 -6.19 6.65 -12.67
N VAL A 104 -7.42 6.79 -12.18
CA VAL A 104 -8.36 7.81 -12.66
C VAL A 104 -7.78 9.22 -12.50
N LEU A 105 -7.20 9.54 -11.34
CA LEU A 105 -6.59 10.85 -11.09
C LEU A 105 -5.45 11.14 -12.08
N VAL A 106 -4.57 10.17 -12.34
CA VAL A 106 -3.40 10.37 -13.22
C VAL A 106 -3.80 10.45 -14.70
N VAL A 107 -4.89 9.80 -15.09
CA VAL A 107 -5.42 9.84 -16.46
C VAL A 107 -6.19 11.13 -16.71
N VAL A 108 -7.14 11.46 -15.83
CA VAL A 108 -8.03 12.61 -15.99
C VAL A 108 -7.28 13.92 -15.72
N LYS A 109 -6.29 13.90 -14.81
CA LYS A 109 -5.56 15.09 -14.31
C LYS A 109 -6.51 16.28 -14.13
N PRO A 110 -7.55 16.11 -13.30
CA PRO A 110 -8.49 17.19 -13.10
C PRO A 110 -7.73 18.34 -12.44
N PHE A 111 -7.82 19.54 -13.03
CA PHE A 111 -7.21 20.80 -12.58
C PHE A 111 -5.69 20.91 -12.82
#